data_AF-A0AAW8KM35-F1
#
_entry.id   AF-A0AAW8KM35-F1
#
_cell.length_a   1.000
_cell.length_b   1.000
_cell.length_c   1.000
_cell.angle_alpha   90.00
_cell.angle_beta   90.00
_cell.angle_gamma   90.00
#
_symmetry.space_group_name_H-M   'P 1'
#
loop_
_entity.id
_entity.type
_entity.pdbx_description
1 polymer ?
#
loop_
_entity_poly.entity_id
_entity_poly.type
_entity_poly.pdbx_seq_one_letter_code
_entity_poly.pdbx_strand_id
1 'polypeptide(L)' 'EVYGIGARYNTKIAQFPVTIRGNIDNLTNKSYWSMPQFTNLMLGAPRTYLLSATIDF' A
#
# COMPACT_ATOMS: atom_id res chain seq x y z
N GLU A 1 -5.05 16.41 -0.58
CA GLU A 1 -3.69 15.84 -0.50
C GLU A 1 -3.64 14.54 -1.29
N VAL A 2 -2.66 13.65 -1.06
CA VAL A 2 -2.66 12.28 -1.59
C VAL A 2 -3.01 11.36 -0.43
N TYR A 3 -4.08 10.57 -0.57
CA TYR A 3 -4.59 9.71 0.50
C TYR A 3 -4.25 8.25 0.24
N GLY A 4 -3.97 7.51 1.30
CA GLY A 4 -3.86 6.05 1.29
C GLY A 4 -4.88 5.43 2.23
N ILE A 5 -5.26 4.19 1.96
CA ILE A 5 -6.12 3.40 2.85
C ILE A 5 -5.56 1.98 2.97
N GLY A 6 -5.77 1.35 4.11
CA GLY A 6 -5.38 -0.03 4.33
C GLY A 6 -6.39 -0.77 5.19
N ALA A 7 -6.44 -2.08 4.99
CA ALA A 7 -7.19 -3.03 5.79
C ALA A 7 -6.28 -4.18 6.19
N ARG A 8 -6.43 -4.67 7.42
CA ARG A 8 -5.72 -5.84 7.93
C ARG A 8 -6.73 -6.81 8.53
N TYR A 9 -6.58 -8.08 8.18
CA TYR A 9 -7.38 -9.16 8.72
C TYR A 9 -6.48 -10.20 9.37
N ASN A 10 -6.71 -10.43 10.66
CA ASN A 10 -6.01 -11.45 11.43
C ASN A 10 -6.95 -12.65 11.57
N THR A 11 -6.49 -13.82 11.15
CA THR A 11 -7.24 -15.07 11.23
C THR A 11 -6.33 -16.20 11.67
N LYS A 12 -6.91 -17.38 11.88
CA LYS A 12 -6.17 -18.63 12.07
C LYS A 12 -6.59 -19.59 10.97
N ILE A 13 -5.63 -20.16 10.27
CA ILE A 13 -5.86 -21.23 9.30
C ILE A 13 -5.29 -22.50 9.92
N ALA A 14 -6.17 -23.44 10.29
CA ALA A 14 -5.85 -24.55 11.19
C ALA A 14 -5.25 -24.04 12.51
N GLN A 15 -4.00 -24.40 12.82
CA GLN A 15 -3.29 -23.98 14.03
C GLN A 15 -2.38 -22.75 13.83
N PHE A 16 -2.20 -22.31 12.59
CA PHE A 16 -1.26 -21.25 12.26
C PHE A 16 -1.95 -19.88 12.24
N PRO A 17 -1.47 -18.90 13.02
CA PRO A 17 -1.89 -17.51 12.87
C PRO A 17 -1.53 -16.99 11.48
N VAL A 18 -2.51 -16.34 10.83
CA VAL A 18 -2.34 -15.75 9.50
C VAL A 18 -2.79 -14.30 9.53
N THR A 19 -1.94 -13.41 9.05
CA THR A 19 -2.25 -11.99 8.88
C THR A 19 -2.28 -11.63 7.40
N ILE A 20 -3.42 -11.15 6.91
CA ILE A 20 -3.59 -10.64 5.55
C ILE A 20 -3.64 -9.11 5.64
N ARG A 21 -2.90 -8.42 4.76
CA ARG A 21 -2.88 -6.95 4.68
C ARG A 21 -3.11 -6.51 3.25
N GLY A 22 -4.05 -5.60 3.06
CA GLY A 22 -4.30 -4.93 1.79
C GLY A 22 -4.15 -3.43 1.96
N ASN A 23 -3.36 -2.79 1.11
CA ASN A 23 -3.12 -1.35 1.13
C ASN A 23 -3.34 -0.77 -0.28
N ILE A 24 -3.85 0.45 -0.33
CA ILE A 24 -3.99 1.25 -1.54
C ILE A 24 -3.35 2.60 -1.27
N ASP A 25 -2.29 2.89 -2.01
CA ASP A 25 -1.64 4.18 -2.03
C ASP A 25 -2.19 5.02 -3.20
N ASN A 26 -2.29 6.34 -2.99
CA ASN A 26 -2.92 7.26 -3.93
C ASN A 26 -4.34 6.81 -4.31
N LEU A 27 -5.20 6.67 -3.30
CA LEU A 27 -6.58 6.19 -3.39
C LEU A 27 -7.39 6.95 -4.46
N THR A 28 -7.26 8.27 -4.52
CA THR A 28 -7.97 9.12 -5.49
C THR A 28 -7.33 9.14 -6.87
N ASN A 29 -6.22 8.43 -7.08
CA ASN A 29 -5.42 8.41 -8.31
C ASN A 29 -5.07 9.83 -8.80
N LYS A 30 -4.64 10.69 -7.89
CA LYS A 30 -4.28 12.06 -8.19
C LYS A 30 -2.97 12.08 -8.97
N SER A 31 -2.94 12.79 -10.10
CA SER A 31 -1.71 13.20 -10.77
C SER A 31 -1.16 14.46 -10.09
N TYR A 32 0.10 14.41 -9.67
CA TYR A 32 0.77 15.53 -9.02
C TYR A 32 2.26 15.50 -9.32
N TRP A 33 2.90 16.67 -9.25
CA TRP A 33 4.34 16.77 -9.35
C TRP A 33 5.01 16.48 -8.00
N SER A 34 6.05 15.66 -8.04
CA SER A 34 6.97 15.35 -6.95
C SER A 34 8.36 15.90 -7.27
N MET A 35 9.14 16.22 -6.24
CA MET A 35 10.51 16.71 -6.38
C MET A 35 11.49 15.60 -5.97
N PRO A 36 12.10 14.88 -6.91
CA PRO A 36 13.14 13.89 -6.60
C PRO A 36 14.48 14.56 -6.28
N GLN A 37 15.44 13.80 -5.76
CA GLN A 37 16.70 14.33 -5.23
C GLN A 37 17.58 15.05 -6.27
N PHE A 38 17.53 14.64 -7.55
CA PHE A 38 18.45 15.12 -8.59
C PHE A 38 17.76 15.86 -9.75
N THR A 39 16.44 15.97 -9.76
CA THR A 39 15.70 16.68 -10.82
C THR A 39 14.59 17.54 -10.23
N ASN A 40 14.16 18.55 -10.99
CA ASN A 40 13.20 19.54 -10.49
C ASN A 40 11.76 19.02 -10.40
N LEU A 41 11.36 18.10 -11.30
CA LEU A 41 9.98 17.59 -11.36
C LEU A 41 9.96 16.14 -11.84
N MET A 42 9.19 15.33 -11.15
CA MET A 42 8.82 13.96 -11.55
C MET A 42 7.34 13.75 -11.26
N LEU A 43 6.66 12.93 -12.06
CA LEU A 43 5.30 12.55 -11.75
C LEU A 43 5.27 11.72 -10.46
N GLY A 44 4.37 12.07 -9.54
CA GLY A 44 4.11 11.28 -8.33
C GLY A 44 3.63 9.86 -8.65
N ALA A 45 3.81 8.93 -7.72
CA ALA A 45 3.42 7.54 -7.93
C ALA A 45 1.90 7.44 -8.20
N PRO A 46 1.48 6.64 -9.21
CA PRO A 46 0.07 6.42 -9.49
C PRO A 46 -0.58 5.58 -8.38
N ARG A 47 -1.89 5.36 -8.49
CA ARG A 47 -2.59 4.43 -7.59
C ARG A 47 -1.89 3.07 -7.56
N THR A 48 -1.48 2.64 -6.39
CA THR A 48 -0.75 1.39 -6.18
C THR A 48 -1.50 0.50 -5.20
N TYR A 49 -1.68 -0.77 -5.56
CA TYR A 49 -2.32 -1.77 -4.72
C TYR A 49 -1.26 -2.71 -4.18
N LEU A 50 -1.24 -2.93 -2.86
CA LEU A 50 -0.33 -3.83 -2.19
C LEU A 50 -1.13 -4.88 -1.43
N LEU A 51 -0.79 -6.15 -1.65
CA LEU A 51 -1.39 -7.29 -0.97
C LEU A 51 -0.27 -8.14 -0.38
N SER A 52 -0.34 -8.44 0.91
CA SER A 52 0.61 -9.31 1.59
C SER A 52 -0.08 -10.26 2.56
N ALA A 53 0.57 -11.40 2.81
CA ALA A 53 0.17 -12.36 3.81
C ALA A 53 1.39 -12.81 4.61
N THR A 54 1.22 -12.98 5.93
CA THR A 54 2.22 -13.54 6.84
C THR A 54 1.59 -14.74 7.53
N ILE A 55 2.33 -15.85 7.61
CA ILE A 55 1.94 -17.08 8.29
C ILE A 55 3.01 -17.36 9.34
N ASP A 56 2.58 -17.54 10.59
CA ASP A 56 3.46 -17.92 11.69
C ASP A 56 3.39 -19.44 11.88
N PHE A 57 4.51 -20.13 11.64
CA PHE A 57 4.65 -21.60 11.71
C PHE A 57 5.18 -22.08 13.06
#